data_AF-A0AA41X4M4-F1
#
_entry.id   AF-A0AA41X4M4-F1
#
_cell.length_a   1.000
_cell.length_b   1.000
_cell.length_c   1.000
_cell.angle_alpha   90.00
_cell.angle_beta   90.00
_cell.angle_gamma   90.00
#
_symmetry.space_group_name_H-M   'P 1'
#
loop_
_entity.id
_entity.type
_entity.pdbx_description
1 polymer ?
#
loop_
_entity_poly.entity_id
_entity_poly.type
_entity_poly.pdbx_seq_one_letter_code
_entity_poly.pdbx_strand_id
1 'polypeptide(L)'
;MLVEMLASFSLLCMLTALLLPQAVHLLSERKHMRQSYEAALLLKETAAQYREEGMTAGRQAVERGGVVYEIQSTRVDEKRSMVCAIWTSVRNREERRCQALRH
;
A
#
# COMPACT_ATOMS: atom_id res chain seq x y z
N MET A 1 -29.56 -22.42 -34.68
CA MET A 1 -28.12 -22.76 -34.60
C MET A 1 -27.19 -21.57 -34.75
N LEU A 2 -26.85 -21.05 -35.95
CA LEU A 2 -25.84 -19.97 -36.09
C LEU A 2 -26.24 -18.66 -35.39
N VAL A 3 -27.51 -18.26 -35.52
CA VAL A 3 -28.06 -17.05 -34.87
C VAL A 3 -28.06 -17.17 -33.34
N GLU A 4 -28.40 -18.34 -32.81
CA GLU A 4 -28.38 -18.59 -31.35
C GLU A 4 -26.95 -18.59 -30.79
N MET A 5 -25.99 -19.11 -31.55
CA MET A 5 -24.57 -19.05 -31.19
C MET A 5 -24.03 -17.62 -31.22
N LEU A 6 -24.46 -16.81 -32.20
CA LEU A 6 -24.11 -15.38 -32.27
C LEU A 6 -24.74 -14.59 -31.12
N ALA A 7 -25.99 -14.89 -30.78
CA ALA A 7 -26.69 -14.25 -29.66
C ALA A 7 -26.07 -14.62 -28.31
N SER A 8 -25.70 -15.88 -28.09
CA SER A 8 -25.03 -16.29 -26.85
C SER A 8 -23.62 -15.70 -26.72
N PHE A 9 -22.88 -15.64 -27.84
CA PHE A 9 -21.56 -15.02 -27.86
C PHE A 9 -21.63 -13.51 -27.59
N SER A 10 -22.58 -12.79 -28.18
CA SER A 10 -22.73 -11.35 -27.94
C SER A 10 -23.09 -11.04 -26.49
N LEU A 11 -23.96 -11.86 -25.87
CA LEU A 11 -24.26 -11.79 -24.44
C LEU A 11 -23.01 -12.03 -23.59
N LEU A 12 -22.20 -13.03 -23.94
CA LEU A 12 -20.95 -13.32 -23.23
C LEU A 12 -19.94 -12.15 -23.36
N CYS A 13 -19.82 -11.57 -24.53
CA CYS A 13 -18.98 -10.37 -24.75
C CYS A 13 -19.48 -9.19 -23.92
N MET A 14 -20.78 -8.94 -23.87
CA MET A 14 -21.35 -7.86 -23.04
C MET A 14 -21.11 -8.09 -21.55
N LEU A 15 -21.33 -9.31 -21.06
CA LEU A 15 -21.08 -9.70 -19.68
C LEU A 15 -19.61 -9.54 -19.31
N THR A 16 -18.69 -10.03 -20.15
CA THR A 16 -17.26 -9.90 -19.89
C THR A 16 -16.80 -8.45 -19.93
N ALA A 17 -17.26 -7.65 -20.90
CA ALA A 17 -16.96 -6.23 -20.98
C ALA A 17 -17.43 -5.43 -19.75
N LEU A 18 -18.54 -5.85 -19.13
CA LEU A 18 -19.06 -5.22 -17.92
C LEU A 18 -18.31 -5.68 -16.65
N LEU A 19 -18.03 -6.97 -16.52
CA LEU A 19 -17.48 -7.56 -15.30
C LEU A 19 -15.96 -7.38 -15.18
N LEU A 20 -15.21 -7.41 -16.27
CA LEU A 20 -13.74 -7.28 -16.23
C LEU A 20 -13.29 -5.97 -15.57
N PRO A 21 -13.80 -4.79 -15.97
CA PRO A 21 -13.38 -3.52 -15.39
C PRO A 21 -13.65 -3.46 -13.88
N GLN A 22 -14.80 -4.00 -13.45
CA GLN A 22 -15.18 -4.06 -12.04
C GLN A 22 -14.24 -4.98 -11.25
N ALA A 23 -13.91 -6.15 -11.79
CA ALA A 23 -12.97 -7.08 -11.16
C ALA A 23 -11.57 -6.48 -11.03
N VAL A 24 -11.07 -5.82 -12.09
CA VAL A 24 -9.78 -5.12 -12.07
C VAL A 24 -9.77 -4.01 -11.01
N HIS A 25 -10.85 -3.24 -10.91
CA HIS A 25 -10.97 -2.18 -9.90
C HIS A 25 -11.00 -2.74 -8.47
N LEU A 26 -11.72 -3.84 -8.23
CA LEU A 26 -11.75 -4.48 -6.91
C LEU A 26 -10.37 -5.03 -6.52
N LEU A 27 -9.64 -5.61 -7.47
CA LEU A 27 -8.28 -6.11 -7.23
C LEU A 27 -7.30 -4.98 -6.92
N SER A 28 -7.42 -3.82 -7.58
CA SER A 28 -6.57 -2.66 -7.32
C SER A 28 -6.83 -2.06 -5.94
N GLU A 29 -8.10 -1.94 -5.53
CA GLU A 29 -8.49 -1.48 -4.18
C GLU A 29 -7.97 -2.42 -3.09
N ARG A 30 -8.10 -3.74 -3.29
CA ARG A 30 -7.54 -4.72 -2.34
C ARG A 30 -6.03 -4.62 -2.21
N LYS A 31 -5.30 -4.40 -3.33
CA LYS A 31 -3.85 -4.18 -3.30
C LYS A 31 -3.50 -2.90 -2.56
N HIS A 32 -4.22 -1.81 -2.80
CA HIS A 32 -4.01 -0.53 -2.12
C HIS A 32 -4.22 -0.65 -0.60
N MET A 33 -5.31 -1.29 -0.19
CA MET A 33 -5.61 -1.55 1.22
C MET A 33 -4.53 -2.39 1.89
N ARG A 34 -4.04 -3.43 1.21
CA ARG A 34 -2.93 -4.25 1.70
C ARG A 34 -1.64 -3.45 1.86
N GLN A 35 -1.28 -2.64 0.87
CA GLN A 35 -0.09 -1.78 0.95
C GLN A 35 -0.15 -0.83 2.14
N SER A 36 -1.31 -0.22 2.37
CA SER A 36 -1.56 0.70 3.49
C SER A 36 -1.51 0.00 4.85
N TYR A 37 -1.96 -1.25 4.92
CA TYR A 37 -1.88 -2.07 6.13
C TYR A 37 -0.44 -2.45 6.46
N GLU A 38 0.32 -2.93 5.47
CA GLU A 38 1.75 -3.26 5.62
C GLU A 38 2.57 -2.04 6.05
N ALA A 39 2.32 -0.87 5.45
CA ALA A 39 2.95 0.38 5.88
C ALA A 39 2.67 0.71 7.35
N ALA A 40 1.43 0.51 7.81
CA ALA A 40 1.07 0.74 9.20
C ALA A 40 1.70 -0.29 10.16
N LEU A 41 1.86 -1.54 9.72
CA LEU A 41 2.55 -2.57 10.49
C LEU A 41 4.04 -2.24 10.63
N LEU A 42 4.70 -1.89 9.53
CA LEU A 42 6.10 -1.45 9.51
C LEU A 42 6.33 -0.24 10.41
N LEU A 43 5.42 0.74 10.39
CA LEU A 43 5.50 1.89 11.30
C LEU A 43 5.39 1.48 12.77
N LYS A 44 4.55 0.50 13.11
CA LYS A 44 4.46 -0.01 14.49
C LYS A 44 5.72 -0.76 14.92
N GLU A 45 6.26 -1.62 14.04
CA GLU A 45 7.50 -2.37 14.30
C GLU A 45 8.68 -1.42 14.49
N THR A 46 8.87 -0.47 13.57
CA THR A 46 9.94 0.53 13.64
C THR A 46 9.77 1.46 14.83
N ALA A 47 8.54 1.86 15.18
CA ALA A 47 8.24 2.63 16.38
C ALA A 47 8.60 1.89 17.68
N ALA A 48 8.37 0.57 17.73
CA ALA A 48 8.73 -0.27 18.86
C ALA A 48 10.26 -0.37 18.99
N GLN A 49 10.96 -0.67 17.89
CA GLN A 49 12.43 -0.68 17.87
C GLN A 49 13.02 0.68 18.26
N TYR A 50 12.40 1.79 17.81
CA TYR A 50 12.78 3.15 18.21
C TYR A 50 12.73 3.38 19.72
N ARG A 51 11.73 2.78 20.40
CA ARG A 51 11.55 2.91 21.85
C ARG A 51 12.50 2.02 22.64
N GLU A 52 12.77 0.81 22.16
CA GLU A 52 13.59 -0.18 22.87
C GLU A 52 15.09 0.03 22.65
N GLU A 53 15.50 0.29 21.40
CA GLU A 53 16.92 0.33 21.00
C GLU A 53 17.45 1.76 20.82
N GLY A 54 16.59 2.77 20.89
CA GLY A 54 16.98 4.17 20.73
C GLY A 54 17.58 4.47 19.34
N MET A 55 17.05 3.85 18.29
CA MET A 55 17.59 3.94 16.93
C MET A 55 17.86 5.39 16.48
N THR A 56 19.04 5.62 15.90
CA THR A 56 19.45 6.91 15.35
C THR A 56 18.63 7.28 14.11
N ALA A 57 18.34 8.57 13.96
CA ALA A 57 17.67 9.12 12.77
C ALA A 57 18.32 8.58 11.48
N GLY A 58 17.51 8.09 10.54
CA GLY A 58 18.03 7.41 9.37
C GLY A 58 16.97 7.13 8.30
N ARG A 59 17.45 6.59 7.18
CA ARG A 59 16.62 6.07 6.09
C ARG A 59 16.89 4.58 5.92
N GLN A 60 15.84 3.77 5.94
CA GLN A 60 15.93 2.35 5.69
C GLN A 60 14.91 1.95 4.64
N ALA A 61 15.35 1.24 3.61
CA ALA A 61 14.47 0.60 2.65
C ALA A 61 14.12 -0.81 3.17
N VAL A 62 12.83 -1.13 3.20
CA VAL A 62 12.32 -2.45 3.58
C VAL A 62 11.40 -2.95 2.47
N GLU A 63 11.68 -4.13 1.95
CA GLU A 63 10.83 -4.77 0.96
C GLU A 63 9.82 -5.71 1.63
N ARG A 64 8.52 -5.47 1.39
CA ARG A 64 7.43 -6.35 1.85
C ARG A 64 6.44 -6.56 0.72
N GLY A 65 6.21 -7.83 0.37
CA GLY A 65 5.22 -8.20 -0.66
C GLY A 65 5.52 -7.61 -2.05
N GLY A 66 6.81 -7.44 -2.40
CA GLY A 66 7.25 -6.86 -3.67
C GLY A 66 7.08 -5.33 -3.76
N VAL A 67 6.83 -4.66 -2.63
CA VAL A 67 6.77 -3.21 -2.53
C VAL A 67 7.92 -2.74 -1.63
N VAL A 68 8.66 -1.75 -2.11
CA VAL A 68 9.73 -1.11 -1.35
C VAL A 68 9.14 0.02 -0.54
N TYR A 69 9.31 -0.05 0.78
CA TYR A 69 8.94 0.99 1.73
C TYR A 69 10.20 1.69 2.22
N GLU A 70 10.27 3.00 2.07
CA GLU A 70 11.31 3.83 2.67
C GLU A 70 10.82 4.33 4.03
N ILE A 71 11.49 3.89 5.09
CA ILE A 71 11.26 4.37 6.45
C ILE A 71 12.21 5.53 6.70
N GLN A 72 11.66 6.70 7.00
CA GLN A 72 12.40 7.90 7.34
C GLN A 72 12.02 8.36 8.75
N SER A 73 13.02 8.54 9.61
CA SER A 73 12.83 9.11 10.94
C SER A 73 13.42 10.52 11.02
N THR A 74 12.60 11.45 11.51
CA THR A 74 12.98 12.86 11.70
C THR A 74 12.73 13.25 13.15
N ARG A 75 13.71 13.91 13.79
CA ARG A 75 13.50 14.58 15.08
C ARG A 75 12.73 15.89 14.84
N VAL A 76 11.58 16.05 15.48
CA VAL A 76 10.77 17.27 15.39
C VAL A 76 11.13 18.20 16.56
N ASP A 77 11.24 17.65 17.77
CA ASP A 77 11.67 18.35 18.99
C ASP A 77 12.59 17.46 19.85
N GLU A 78 13.20 17.99 20.93
CA GLU A 78 14.02 17.22 21.88
C GLU A 78 13.32 15.97 22.45
N LYS A 79 11.98 15.98 22.52
CA LYS A 79 11.15 14.88 23.05
C LYS A 79 10.22 14.23 22.03
N ARG A 80 10.22 14.69 20.77
CA ARG A 80 9.32 14.15 19.72
C ARG A 80 10.10 13.77 18.48
N SER A 81 10.02 12.50 18.12
CA SER A 81 10.46 11.98 16.84
C SER A 81 9.23 11.66 15.98
N MET A 82 9.36 11.76 14.67
CA MET A 82 8.35 11.35 13.70
C MET A 82 8.96 10.32 12.78
N VAL A 83 8.28 9.19 12.63
CA VAL A 83 8.67 8.13 11.67
C VAL A 83 7.65 8.13 10.55
N CYS A 84 8.11 8.19 9.32
CA CYS A 84 7.30 8.11 8.12
C CYS A 84 7.68 6.89 7.30
N ALA A 85 6.69 6.17 6.80
CA ALA A 85 6.85 5.16 5.77
C ALA A 85 6.38 5.76 4.44
N ILE A 86 7.22 5.69 3.42
CA ILE A 86 6.98 6.23 2.08
C ILE A 86 7.03 5.05 1.10
N TRP A 87 6.08 4.97 0.18
CA TRP A 87 6.08 3.92 -0.85
C TRP A 87 5.40 4.40 -2.12
N THR A 88 5.67 3.72 -3.23
CA THR A 88 4.94 3.93 -4.48
C THR A 88 3.69 3.05 -4.48
N SER A 89 2.51 3.66 -4.58
CA SER A 89 1.24 2.94 -4.61
C SER A 89 1.01 2.25 -5.96
N VAL A 90 0.03 1.34 -6.00
CA VAL A 90 -0.43 0.69 -7.25
C VAL A 90 -0.86 1.67 -8.35
N ARG A 91 -1.15 2.93 -8.00
CA ARG A 91 -1.51 3.99 -8.96
C ARG A 91 -0.30 4.82 -9.40
N ASN A 92 0.92 4.34 -9.12
CA ASN A 92 2.19 5.03 -9.37
C ASN A 92 2.27 6.41 -8.72
N ARG A 93 1.66 6.56 -7.54
CA ARG A 93 1.72 7.78 -6.73
C ARG A 93 2.56 7.50 -5.50
N GLU A 94 3.38 8.47 -5.11
CA GLU A 94 4.05 8.41 -3.82
C GLU A 94 3.01 8.60 -2.72
N GLU A 95 2.91 7.62 -1.84
CA GLU A 95 2.10 7.68 -0.63
C GLU A 95 3.03 7.68 0.58
N ARG A 96 2.63 8.45 1.59
CA ARG A 96 3.37 8.53 2.85
C ARG A 96 2.43 8.42 4.03
N ARG A 97 2.87 7.71 5.06
CA ARG A 97 2.18 7.63 6.34
C ARG A 97 3.16 7.92 7.45
N CYS A 98 2.82 8.86 8.32
CA CYS A 98 3.69 9.28 9.41
C CYS A 98 3.04 8.99 10.75
N GLN A 99 3.86 8.64 11.72
CA GLN A 99 3.48 8.42 13.11
C GLN A 99 4.41 9.23 14.02
N ALA A 100 3.82 10.04 14.89
CA ALA A 100 4.57 10.74 15.92
C ALA A 100 4.87 9.79 17.09
N LEU A 101 6.13 9.74 17.48
CA LEU A 101 6.63 9.07 18.67
C LEU A 101 6.76 10.13 19.77
N ARG A 102 6.07 9.89 20.89
CA ARG A 102 6.39 10.54 22.17
C ARG A 102 7.31 9.60 22.96
N HIS A 103 8.44 10.16 23.39
CA HIS A 103 9.27 9.61 24.46
C HIS A 103 8.64 9.91 25.81
#